data_AF-A0A4V2HG73-F1
#
_entry.id   AF-A0A4V2HG73-F1
#
_cell.length_a   1.000
_cell.length_b   1.000
_cell.length_c   1.000
_cell.angle_alpha   90.00
_cell.angle_beta   90.00
_cell.angle_gamma   90.00
#
_symmetry.space_group_name_H-M   'P 1'
#
loop_
_entity.id
_entity.type
_entity.pdbx_description
1 polymer ?
#
loop_
_entity_poly.entity_id
_entity_poly.type
_entity_poly.pdbx_seq_one_letter_code
_entity_poly.pdbx_strand_id
1 'polypeptide(L)'
;MVIAASALAGDFEGNASTLVIEADGEYRQTLKAGGAELTSSGTWSPAGTGVMLLTPTDKAAQAVRFDVISADELRSQDGAYVFKRVH
;
A
#
# COMPACT_ATOMS: atom_id res chain seq x y z
N MET A 1 11.60 -4.01 -14.22
CA MET A 1 10.37 -3.39 -14.75
C MET A 1 10.13 -2.11 -13.97
N VAL A 2 9.92 -0.97 -14.62
CA VAL A 2 9.51 0.28 -13.94
C VAL A 2 7.99 0.35 -14.09
N ILE A 3 7.26 0.15 -13.01
CA ILE A 3 5.80 0.35 -13.00
C ILE A 3 5.57 1.84 -12.78
N ALA A 4 4.84 2.48 -13.69
CA ALA A 4 4.51 3.89 -13.56
C ALA A 4 3.58 4.11 -12.35
N ALA A 5 3.75 5.24 -11.68
CA ALA A 5 2.94 5.63 -10.53
C ALA A 5 1.43 5.54 -10.81
N SER A 6 0.98 6.01 -11.98
CA SER A 6 -0.41 5.94 -12.42
C SER A 6 -0.94 4.52 -12.63
N ALA A 7 -0.06 3.54 -12.90
CA ALA A 7 -0.45 2.15 -13.07
C ALA A 7 -0.68 1.44 -11.72
N LEU A 8 -0.27 2.05 -10.60
CA LEU A 8 -0.49 1.50 -9.27
C LEU A 8 -1.78 1.98 -8.62
N ALA A 9 -2.34 3.11 -9.06
CA ALA A 9 -3.56 3.65 -8.47
C ALA A 9 -4.71 2.62 -8.49
N GLY A 10 -5.44 2.52 -7.38
CA GLY A 10 -6.60 1.65 -7.20
C GLY A 10 -6.62 0.91 -5.86
N ASP A 11 -7.56 -0.01 -5.75
CA ASP A 11 -7.89 -0.70 -4.50
C ASP A 11 -7.19 -2.05 -4.44
N PHE A 12 -6.63 -2.36 -3.28
CA PHE A 12 -6.00 -3.64 -3.00
C PHE A 12 -6.55 -4.23 -1.71
N GLU A 13 -6.66 -5.55 -1.66
CA GLU A 13 -7.07 -6.30 -0.49
C GLU A 13 -6.05 -7.35 -0.12
N GLY A 14 -5.91 -7.55 1.19
CA GLY A 14 -5.03 -8.58 1.75
C GLY A 14 -4.91 -8.44 3.26
N ASN A 15 -4.70 -9.56 3.95
CA ASN A 15 -4.40 -9.57 5.40
C ASN A 15 -5.49 -8.86 6.24
N ALA A 16 -6.76 -9.09 5.90
CA ALA A 16 -7.93 -8.43 6.50
C ALA A 16 -7.90 -6.89 6.39
N SER A 17 -7.14 -6.36 5.43
CA SER A 17 -6.98 -4.93 5.19
C SER A 17 -7.32 -4.59 3.75
N THR A 18 -7.89 -3.41 3.56
CA THR A 18 -7.98 -2.74 2.26
C THR A 18 -6.91 -1.66 2.21
N LEU A 19 -6.19 -1.53 1.11
CA LEU A 19 -5.19 -0.50 0.82
C LEU A 19 -5.60 0.18 -0.49
N VAL A 20 -5.88 1.47 -0.42
CA VAL A 20 -6.21 2.33 -1.56
C VAL A 20 -4.97 3.16 -1.89
N ILE A 21 -4.51 3.07 -3.13
CA ILE A 21 -3.43 3.89 -3.68
C ILE A 21 -4.06 4.91 -4.62
N GLU A 22 -3.96 6.19 -4.30
CA GLU A 22 -4.53 7.28 -5.12
C GLU A 22 -3.50 7.75 -6.16
N ALA A 23 -3.96 8.17 -7.33
CA ALA A 23 -3.08 8.61 -8.42
C ALA A 23 -2.31 9.91 -8.12
N ASP A 24 -2.75 10.69 -7.13
CA ASP A 24 -2.15 11.94 -6.70
C ASP A 24 -1.02 11.78 -5.67
N GLY A 25 -0.73 10.54 -5.25
CA GLY A 25 0.31 10.24 -4.27
C GLY A 25 -0.22 10.02 -2.85
N GLU A 26 -1.52 10.04 -2.61
CA GLU A 26 -2.10 9.68 -1.31
C GLU A 26 -2.41 8.19 -1.19
N TYR A 27 -2.43 7.67 0.03
CA TYR A 27 -2.94 6.33 0.31
C TYR A 27 -3.84 6.31 1.53
N ARG A 28 -4.71 5.30 1.58
CA ARG A 28 -5.52 4.96 2.75
C ARG A 28 -5.46 3.47 2.98
N GLN A 29 -5.30 3.05 4.22
CA GLN A 29 -5.36 1.65 4.60
C GLN A 29 -6.38 1.47 5.73
N THR A 30 -7.29 0.52 5.57
CA THR A 30 -8.26 0.14 6.60
C THR A 30 -8.08 -1.31 6.97
N LEU A 31 -7.70 -1.58 8.22
CA LEU A 31 -7.64 -2.92 8.80
C LEU A 31 -8.97 -3.25 9.48
N LYS A 32 -9.54 -4.41 9.14
CA LYS A 32 -10.72 -4.97 9.77
C LYS A 32 -10.30 -6.12 10.69
N ALA A 33 -10.28 -5.88 12.00
CA ALA A 33 -9.84 -6.87 12.98
C ALA A 33 -10.82 -6.93 14.16
N GLY A 34 -11.33 -8.14 14.46
CA GLY A 34 -12.16 -8.37 15.64
C GLY A 34 -13.46 -7.54 15.71
N GLY A 35 -14.02 -7.16 14.55
CA GLY A 35 -15.22 -6.31 14.49
C GLY A 35 -14.94 -4.81 14.64
N ALA A 36 -13.69 -4.39 14.76
CA ALA A 36 -13.27 -2.99 14.72
C ALA A 36 -12.60 -2.65 13.38
N GLU A 37 -12.67 -1.37 13.01
CA GLU A 37 -11.96 -0.82 11.87
C GLU A 37 -10.89 0.18 12.35
N LEU A 38 -9.67 -0.01 11.86
CA LEU A 38 -8.54 0.89 12.11
C LEU A 38 -8.07 1.45 10.78
N THR A 39 -8.11 2.77 10.65
CA THR A 39 -7.74 3.46 9.41
C THR A 39 -6.42 4.21 9.60
N SER A 40 -5.55 4.12 8.60
CA SER A 40 -4.35 4.94 8.47
C SER A 40 -4.31 5.58 7.08
N SER A 41 -3.60 6.70 6.97
CA SER A 41 -3.42 7.43 5.73
C SER A 41 -2.05 8.08 5.68
N GLY A 42 -1.64 8.48 4.48
CA GLY A 42 -0.40 9.21 4.27
C GLY A 42 -0.12 9.37 2.80
N THR A 43 1.15 9.53 2.48
CA THR A 43 1.61 9.61 1.09
C THR A 43 2.32 8.35 0.68
N TRP A 44 2.26 8.02 -0.60
CA TRP A 44 3.09 7.00 -1.20
C TRP A 44 4.03 7.62 -2.24
N SER A 45 5.17 6.96 -2.45
CA SER A 45 6.13 7.38 -3.46
C SER A 45 6.93 6.18 -3.99
N PRO A 46 7.43 6.25 -5.24
CA PRO A 46 8.41 5.29 -5.70
C PRO A 46 9.73 5.47 -4.92
N ALA A 47 10.29 4.38 -4.41
CA ALA A 47 11.50 4.38 -3.57
C ALA A 47 12.62 3.51 -4.15
N GLY A 48 12.65 3.38 -5.47
CA GLY A 48 13.59 2.55 -6.21
C GLY A 48 12.89 1.75 -7.30
N THR A 49 13.66 0.99 -8.07
CA THR A 49 13.09 0.12 -9.11
C THR A 49 12.21 -0.96 -8.48
N GLY A 50 10.91 -0.91 -8.74
CA GLY A 50 9.95 -1.90 -8.22
C GLY A 50 9.71 -1.81 -6.72
N VAL A 51 10.00 -0.66 -6.09
CA VAL A 51 9.77 -0.45 -4.65
C VAL A 51 8.87 0.76 -4.44
N MET A 52 7.84 0.58 -3.62
CA MET A 52 6.95 1.61 -3.14
C MET A 52 7.21 1.88 -1.66
N LEU A 53 7.16 3.15 -1.25
CA LEU A 53 7.24 3.58 0.14
C LEU A 53 5.94 4.26 0.54
N LEU A 54 5.28 3.74 1.57
CA LEU A 54 4.17 4.40 2.26
C LEU A 54 4.73 5.18 3.45
N THR A 55 4.41 6.47 3.51
CA THR A 55 4.78 7.39 4.60
C THR A 55 3.52 7.85 5.32
N PRO A 56 3.21 7.29 6.51
CA PRO A 56 2.03 7.67 7.27
C PRO A 56 2.05 9.13 7.68
N THR A 57 0.88 9.76 7.76
CA THR A 57 0.73 11.11 8.35
C THR A 57 0.94 11.07 9.87
N ASP A 58 0.57 9.98 10.52
CA ASP A 58 0.85 9.76 11.95
C ASP A 58 2.35 9.58 12.15
N LYS A 59 2.99 10.53 12.86
CA LYS A 59 4.42 10.53 13.13
C LYS A 59 4.89 9.38 14.02
N ALA A 60 3.98 8.74 14.76
CA ALA A 60 4.29 7.55 15.54
C ALA A 60 4.31 6.28 14.68
N ALA A 61 3.69 6.30 13.50
CA ALA A 61 3.68 5.19 12.58
C ALA A 61 4.95 5.17 11.72
N GLN A 62 5.47 3.97 11.49
CA GLN A 62 6.69 3.78 10.69
C GLN A 62 6.36 3.77 9.21
N ALA A 63 7.26 4.32 8.39
CA ALA A 63 7.16 4.19 6.96
C ALA A 63 7.36 2.72 6.53
N VAL A 64 6.55 2.25 5.59
CA VAL A 64 6.50 0.84 5.18
C VAL A 64 6.89 0.73 3.71
N ARG A 65 7.73 -0.25 3.37
CA ARG A 65 8.13 -0.54 2.00
C ARG A 65 7.43 -1.79 1.47
N PHE A 66 7.00 -1.69 0.21
CA PHE A 66 6.46 -2.79 -0.56
C PHE A 66 7.29 -2.99 -1.82
N ASP A 67 7.62 -4.25 -2.10
CA ASP A 67 8.03 -4.67 -3.41
C ASP A 67 6.79 -4.72 -4.31
N VAL A 68 6.92 -4.10 -5.48
CA VAL A 68 5.89 -4.06 -6.50
C VAL A 68 6.12 -5.24 -7.44
N ILE A 69 5.36 -6.31 -7.25
CA ILE A 69 5.50 -7.56 -8.01
C ILE A 69 4.90 -7.39 -9.40
N SER A 70 3.73 -6.76 -9.46
CA SER A 70 3.04 -6.37 -10.69
C SER A 70 2.20 -5.12 -10.41
N ALA A 71 1.47 -4.63 -11.43
CA ALA A 71 0.47 -3.59 -11.19
C ALA A 71 -0.64 -4.06 -10.22
N ASP A 72 -0.80 -5.37 -10.03
CA ASP A 72 -1.92 -5.97 -9.29
C ASP A 72 -1.48 -6.66 -8.00
N GLU A 73 -0.19 -6.68 -7.69
CA GLU A 73 0.33 -7.38 -6.52
C GLU A 73 1.47 -6.59 -5.85
N LEU A 74 1.28 -6.32 -4.56
CA LEU A 74 2.24 -5.66 -3.68
C LEU A 74 2.60 -6.61 -2.54
N ARG A 75 3.88 -6.67 -2.20
CA ARG A 75 4.37 -7.50 -1.10
C ARG A 75 5.24 -6.69 -0.16
N SER A 76 4.97 -6.73 1.14
CA SER A 76 5.84 -6.05 2.12
C SER A 76 7.24 -6.66 2.10
N GLN A 77 8.27 -5.85 2.35
CA GLN A 77 9.66 -6.34 2.30
C GLN A 77 10.00 -7.38 3.37
N ASP A 78 9.27 -7.39 4.49
CA ASP A 78 9.36 -8.45 5.50
C ASP A 78 8.63 -9.74 5.07
N GLY A 79 7.91 -9.71 3.95
CA GLY A 79 7.14 -10.81 3.38
C GLY A 79 5.85 -11.15 4.12
N ALA A 80 5.49 -10.40 5.17
CA ALA A 80 4.35 -10.68 6.02
C ALA A 80 3.00 -10.33 5.38
N TYR A 81 2.99 -9.36 4.45
CA TYR A 81 1.78 -8.84 3.84
C TYR A 81 1.84 -8.96 2.34
N VAL A 82 0.80 -9.57 1.76
CA VAL A 82 0.52 -9.54 0.32
C VAL A 82 -0.82 -8.83 0.11
N PHE A 83 -0.83 -7.84 -0.77
CA PHE A 83 -2.00 -7.10 -1.21
C PHE A 83 -2.22 -7.36 -2.69
N LYS A 84 -3.45 -7.70 -3.07
CA LYS A 84 -3.85 -7.94 -4.45
C LYS A 84 -4.91 -6.96 -4.87
N ARG A 85 -4.82 -6.47 -6.10
CA ARG A 85 -5.80 -5.52 -6.64
C ARG A 85 -7.19 -6.15 -6.64
N VAL A 86 -8.17 -5.37 -6.20
CA VAL A 86 -9.59 -5.68 -6.31
C VAL A 86 -10.20 -4.67 -7.27
N HIS A 87 -10.67 -5.20 -8.41
CA HIS A 87 -11.23 -4.50 -9.57
C HIS A 87 -10.19 -3.92 -10.56
#